data_AF-A0A2N2IM87-F1
#
_entry.id   AF-A0A2N2IM87-F1
#
_cell.length_a   1.000
_cell.length_b   1.000
_cell.length_c   1.000
_cell.angle_alpha   90.00
_cell.angle_beta   90.00
_cell.angle_gamma   90.00
#
_symmetry.space_group_name_H-M   'P 1'
#
loop_
_entity.id
_entity.type
_entity.pdbx_description
1 polymer ?
#
loop_
_entity_poly.entity_id
_entity_poly.type
_entity_poly.pdbx_seq_one_letter_code
_entity_poly.pdbx_strand_id
1 'polypeptide(L)'
;MHAPVAGTVRSVRGLAGDLFPVNALGDRCTRALLVENKRAVLPIDTPDMGRVVLVLVGAMVVGRITVTMLPDRDVPEGVHELAAPVEVARGDEVGAFHLGSTAVVLVGPGARPWQRSTGLVRVGESLVRFG
;
A
#
# COMPACT_ATOMS: atom_id res chain seq x y z
N MET A 1 0.79 9.50 0.61
CA MET A 1 0.08 8.27 0.19
C MET A 1 -1.29 8.32 0.79
N HIS A 2 -2.32 8.00 -0.01
CA HIS A 2 -3.70 8.18 0.41
C HIS A 2 -4.48 6.87 0.42
N ALA A 3 -5.46 6.77 1.31
CA ALA A 3 -6.37 5.64 1.36
C ALA A 3 -7.14 5.53 0.03
N PRO A 4 -7.11 4.38 -0.67
CA PRO A 4 -7.82 4.21 -1.92
C PRO A 4 -9.34 4.08 -1.73
N VAL A 5 -9.77 3.72 -0.52
CA VAL A 5 -11.14 3.44 -0.10
C VAL A 5 -11.37 3.96 1.31
N ALA A 6 -12.62 4.16 1.69
CA ALA A 6 -12.98 4.40 3.09
C ALA A 6 -13.09 3.06 3.85
N GLY A 7 -12.80 3.07 5.15
CA GLY A 7 -12.95 1.91 6.02
C GLY A 7 -12.12 2.00 7.28
N THR A 8 -11.99 0.87 7.97
CA THR A 8 -11.32 0.78 9.26
C THR A 8 -9.97 0.08 9.14
N VAL A 9 -8.91 0.69 9.68
CA VAL A 9 -7.59 0.08 9.86
C VAL A 9 -7.42 -0.34 11.32
N ARG A 10 -7.00 -1.60 11.56
CA ARG A 10 -6.78 -2.14 12.91
C ARG A 10 -5.32 -2.45 13.21
N SER A 11 -4.53 -2.69 12.17
CA SER A 11 -3.14 -3.07 12.29
C SER A 11 -2.33 -2.51 11.13
N VAL A 12 -1.04 -2.29 11.35
CA VAL A 12 -0.05 -2.10 10.29
C VAL A 12 0.96 -3.23 10.39
N ARG A 13 1.35 -3.83 9.26
CA ARG A 13 2.42 -4.85 9.24
C ARG A 13 3.63 -4.34 8.47
N GLY A 14 4.77 -4.25 9.14
CA GLY A 14 6.06 -4.07 8.50
C GLY A 14 6.67 -5.40 8.09
N LEU A 15 7.18 -5.47 6.87
CA LEU A 15 7.95 -6.59 6.36
C LEU A 15 9.35 -6.08 6.04
N ALA A 16 10.36 -6.70 6.66
CA ALA A 16 11.75 -6.50 6.24
C ALA A 16 11.96 -6.94 4.80
N GLY A 17 13.03 -6.46 4.21
CA GLY A 17 13.38 -6.75 2.83
C GLY A 17 14.47 -5.81 2.32
N ASP A 18 14.89 -6.08 1.10
CA ASP A 18 15.89 -5.28 0.40
C ASP A 18 15.30 -3.94 -0.05
N LEU A 19 16.13 -3.14 -0.71
CA LEU A 19 15.73 -1.86 -1.29
C LEU A 19 16.23 -1.77 -2.72
N PHE A 20 15.88 -2.76 -3.54
CA PHE A 20 16.19 -2.71 -4.96
C PHE A 20 15.48 -1.51 -5.63
N PRO A 21 16.04 -0.95 -6.71
CA PRO A 21 15.46 0.20 -7.36
C PRO A 21 14.24 -0.25 -8.16
N VAL A 22 13.09 0.40 -7.99
CA VAL A 22 11.88 0.04 -8.74
C VAL A 22 11.84 0.83 -10.05
N ASN A 23 12.73 0.45 -10.96
CA ASN A 23 12.83 1.01 -12.31
C ASN A 23 13.13 -0.11 -13.32
N ALA A 24 13.13 0.23 -14.62
CA ALA A 24 13.37 -0.73 -15.69
C ALA A 24 14.74 -1.42 -15.64
N LEU A 25 15.69 -0.97 -14.81
CA LEU A 25 16.96 -1.67 -14.54
C LEU A 25 16.79 -2.68 -13.40
N GLY A 26 16.10 -2.31 -12.32
CA GLY A 26 15.76 -3.23 -11.24
C GLY A 26 14.91 -4.41 -11.68
N ASP A 27 13.89 -4.16 -12.52
CA ASP A 27 12.99 -5.21 -13.05
C ASP A 27 13.76 -6.30 -13.83
N ARG A 28 14.90 -5.95 -14.42
CA ARG A 28 15.76 -6.89 -15.16
C ARG A 28 16.65 -7.74 -14.25
N CYS A 29 16.99 -7.23 -13.06
CA CYS A 29 17.90 -7.88 -12.12
C CYS A 29 17.18 -8.83 -11.16
N THR A 30 15.93 -8.52 -10.79
CA THR A 30 15.16 -9.30 -9.81
C THR A 30 13.72 -9.43 -10.28
N ARG A 31 13.25 -10.67 -10.50
CA ARG A 31 11.86 -10.94 -10.94
C ARG A 31 10.80 -10.73 -9.86
N ALA A 32 11.22 -10.47 -8.62
CA ALA A 32 10.35 -10.44 -7.44
C ALA A 32 10.53 -9.17 -6.58
N LEU A 33 10.87 -8.02 -7.17
CA LEU A 33 11.12 -6.76 -6.43
C LEU A 33 10.00 -6.40 -5.43
N LEU A 34 8.75 -6.52 -5.85
CA LEU A 34 7.57 -6.23 -5.01
C LEU A 34 7.45 -7.20 -3.82
N VAL A 35 8.12 -8.35 -3.90
CA VAL A 35 8.12 -9.40 -2.88
C VAL A 35 9.39 -9.39 -2.02
N GLU A 36 10.51 -8.90 -2.55
CA GLU A 36 11.79 -8.87 -1.84
C GLU A 36 12.02 -7.54 -1.11
N ASN A 37 11.47 -6.43 -1.63
CA ASN A 37 11.68 -5.15 -0.99
C ASN A 37 10.94 -5.02 0.34
N LYS A 38 11.49 -4.17 1.23
CA LYS A 38 10.82 -3.73 2.45
C LYS A 38 9.40 -3.23 2.12
N ARG A 39 8.42 -3.58 2.96
CA ARG A 39 7.02 -3.15 2.79
C ARG A 39 6.35 -2.72 4.09
N ALA A 40 5.36 -1.85 3.95
CA ALA A 40 4.32 -1.65 4.95
C ALA A 40 2.97 -2.08 4.39
N VAL A 41 2.22 -2.89 5.13
CA VAL A 41 0.93 -3.44 4.73
C VAL A 41 -0.15 -2.84 5.64
N LEU A 42 -1.16 -2.24 5.02
CA LEU A 42 -2.29 -1.61 5.67
C LEU A 42 -3.58 -2.32 5.20
N PRO A 43 -4.10 -3.29 5.97
CA PRO A 43 -5.43 -3.84 5.76
C PRO A 43 -6.48 -2.80 6.12
N ILE A 44 -7.41 -2.55 5.20
CA ILE A 44 -8.55 -1.65 5.36
C ILE A 44 -9.81 -2.51 5.24
N ASP A 45 -10.53 -2.67 6.35
CA ASP A 45 -11.82 -3.35 6.36
C ASP A 45 -12.88 -2.37 5.88
N THR A 46 -13.47 -2.64 4.72
CA THR A 46 -14.51 -1.79 4.13
C THR A 46 -15.90 -2.38 4.39
N PRO A 47 -16.96 -1.55 4.44
CA PRO A 47 -18.33 -2.04 4.61
C PRO A 47 -18.81 -2.94 3.46
N ASP A 48 -18.51 -2.54 2.21
CA ASP A 48 -19.15 -3.14 1.02
C ASP A 48 -18.20 -3.98 0.15
N MET A 49 -16.88 -3.76 0.24
CA MET A 49 -15.88 -4.36 -0.66
C MET A 49 -15.11 -5.51 0.03
N GLY A 50 -15.43 -5.79 1.30
CA GLY A 50 -14.62 -6.64 2.18
C GLY A 50 -13.28 -5.99 2.51
N ARG A 51 -12.24 -6.79 2.72
CA ARG A 51 -10.90 -6.28 3.02
C ARG A 51 -10.16 -5.85 1.76
N VAL A 52 -9.74 -4.59 1.74
CA VAL A 52 -8.81 -4.01 0.76
C VAL A 52 -7.45 -3.87 1.43
N VAL A 53 -6.36 -4.25 0.77
CA VAL A 53 -5.02 -4.15 1.36
C VAL A 53 -4.18 -3.18 0.55
N LEU A 54 -3.71 -2.12 1.19
CA LEU A 54 -2.74 -1.20 0.63
C LEU A 54 -1.34 -1.64 1.06
N VAL A 55 -0.47 -1.94 0.10
CA VAL A 55 0.92 -2.30 0.34
C VAL A 55 1.82 -1.18 -0.20
N LEU A 56 2.59 -0.58 0.68
CA LEU A 56 3.60 0.40 0.36
C LEU A 56 4.94 -0.34 0.21
N VAL A 57 5.55 -0.28 -0.96
CA VAL A 57 6.81 -0.98 -1.27
C VAL A 57 7.95 0.03 -1.32
N GLY A 58 8.96 -0.15 -0.46
CA GLY A 58 10.15 0.69 -0.42
C GLY A 58 11.06 0.48 -1.64
N ALA A 59 11.96 1.43 -1.88
CA ALA A 59 12.97 1.37 -2.94
C ALA A 59 14.29 2.02 -2.47
N MET A 60 15.35 1.86 -3.27
CA MET A 60 16.70 2.36 -2.97
C MET A 60 16.75 3.87 -2.66
N VAL A 61 17.85 4.31 -2.01
CA VAL A 61 18.20 5.70 -1.64
C VAL A 61 17.50 6.24 -0.38
N VAL A 62 16.18 6.19 -0.25
CA VAL A 62 15.48 6.56 1.00
C VAL A 62 14.27 5.67 1.23
N GLY A 63 14.52 4.38 1.44
CA GLY A 63 13.48 3.33 1.60
C GLY A 63 12.65 3.37 2.88
N ARG A 64 12.55 4.54 3.52
CA ARG A 64 11.70 4.73 4.71
C ARG A 64 10.25 4.86 4.29
N ILE A 65 9.39 4.16 5.02
CA ILE A 65 7.95 4.23 4.85
C ILE A 65 7.39 4.74 6.17
N THR A 66 6.73 5.89 6.16
CA THR A 66 5.99 6.38 7.32
C THR A 66 4.51 6.10 7.11
N VAL A 67 3.80 5.70 8.15
CA VAL A 67 2.34 5.61 8.16
C VAL A 67 1.79 6.51 9.25
N THR A 68 0.66 7.17 9.00
CA THR A 68 0.10 8.17 9.93
C THR A 68 -0.43 7.53 11.23
N MET A 69 -0.72 6.22 11.19
CA MET A 69 -1.24 5.46 12.33
C MET A 69 -0.17 4.95 13.30
N LEU A 70 1.12 5.08 12.97
CA LEU A 70 2.23 4.71 13.85
C LEU A 70 3.07 5.95 14.20
N PRO A 71 3.62 6.03 15.41
CA PRO A 71 4.49 7.15 15.81
C PRO A 71 5.87 7.07 15.12
N ASP A 72 6.24 5.90 14.60
CA ASP A 72 7.54 5.64 14.01
C ASP A 72 7.74 6.36 12.68
N ARG A 73 8.91 6.99 12.54
CA ARG A 73 9.32 7.64 11.28
C ARG A 73 9.55 6.63 10.15
N ASP A 74 9.76 5.38 10.49
CA ASP A 74 9.88 4.26 9.56
C ASP A 74 9.16 3.04 10.16
N VAL A 75 8.27 2.42 9.40
CA VAL A 75 7.45 1.30 9.89
C VAL A 75 8.37 0.18 10.41
N PRO A 76 8.23 -0.21 11.70
CA PRO A 76 9.01 -1.29 12.28
C PRO A 76 8.58 -2.65 11.72
N GLU A 77 9.48 -3.63 11.74
CA GLU A 77 9.14 -5.00 11.34
C GLU A 77 8.11 -5.62 12.29
N GLY A 78 7.24 -6.47 11.75
CA GLY A 78 6.23 -7.21 12.53
C GLY A 78 4.83 -6.65 12.35
N VAL A 79 3.89 -7.21 13.12
CA VAL A 79 2.49 -6.75 13.16
C VAL A 79 2.34 -5.79 14.34
N HIS A 80 1.81 -4.60 14.04
CA HIS A 80 1.56 -3.54 15.01
C HIS A 80 0.05 -3.32 15.07
N GLU A 81 -0.57 -3.89 16.09
CA GLU A 81 -1.99 -3.64 16.40
C GLU A 81 -2.15 -2.21 16.92
N LEU A 82 -3.14 -1.49 16.40
CA LEU A 82 -3.44 -0.14 16.84
C LEU A 82 -4.21 -0.19 18.16
N ALA A 83 -3.90 0.73 19.08
CA ALA A 83 -4.56 0.81 20.38
C ALA A 83 -6.09 0.99 20.26
N ALA A 84 -6.53 1.64 19.17
CA ALA A 84 -7.91 1.69 18.74
C ALA A 84 -7.97 1.62 17.21
N PRO A 85 -9.05 1.07 16.62
CA PRO A 85 -9.25 1.12 15.18
C PRO A 85 -9.28 2.57 14.67
N VAL A 86 -8.68 2.80 13.52
CA VAL A 86 -8.62 4.11 12.86
C VAL A 86 -9.53 4.09 11.64
N GLU A 87 -10.53 4.97 11.63
CA GLU A 87 -11.36 5.21 10.45
C GLU A 87 -10.61 6.10 9.47
N VAL A 88 -10.61 5.72 8.19
CA VAL A 88 -10.06 6.52 7.09
C VAL A 88 -11.14 6.75 6.05
N ALA A 89 -11.23 7.98 5.54
CA ALA A 89 -12.00 8.29 4.36
C ALA A 89 -11.19 8.05 3.09
N ARG A 90 -11.87 7.84 1.96
CA ARG A 90 -11.21 7.75 0.65
C ARG A 90 -10.48 9.07 0.38
N GLY A 91 -9.18 8.98 0.13
CA GLY A 91 -8.33 10.15 -0.12
C GLY A 91 -7.61 10.68 1.12
N ASP A 92 -7.88 10.16 2.32
CA ASP A 92 -7.14 10.56 3.52
C ASP A 92 -5.67 10.15 3.44
N GLU A 93 -4.79 10.95 4.02
CA GLU A 93 -3.37 10.62 4.10
C GLU A 93 -3.14 9.47 5.10
N VAL A 94 -2.52 8.40 4.61
CA VAL A 94 -2.22 7.19 5.40
C VAL A 94 -0.73 6.96 5.59
N GLY A 95 0.12 7.72 4.90
CA GLY A 95 1.56 7.58 4.99
C GLY A 95 2.31 8.32 3.89
N ALA A 96 3.63 8.17 3.88
CA ALA A 96 4.49 8.84 2.92
C ALA A 96 5.66 7.96 2.52
N PHE A 97 6.10 8.16 1.27
CA PHE A 97 7.40 7.71 0.79
C PHE A 97 8.31 8.92 0.74
N HIS A 98 9.54 8.76 1.24
CA HIS A 98 10.50 9.86 1.32
C HIS A 98 11.34 10.02 0.04
N LEU A 99 11.32 9.03 -0.85
CA LEU A 99 11.74 9.12 -2.25
C LEU A 99 10.93 8.07 -3.02
N GLY A 100 10.49 8.38 -4.26
CA GLY A 100 9.43 7.67 -5.00
C GLY A 100 9.49 6.13 -4.97
N SER A 101 8.33 5.50 -5.15
CA SER A 101 8.10 4.10 -4.76
C SER A 101 6.91 3.46 -5.50
N THR A 102 6.47 2.27 -5.04
CA THR A 102 5.30 1.58 -5.58
C THR A 102 4.25 1.35 -4.51
N ALA A 103 2.98 1.57 -4.87
CA ALA A 103 1.83 1.16 -4.08
C ALA A 103 1.12 0.02 -4.80
N VAL A 104 0.89 -1.08 -4.10
CA VAL A 104 0.09 -2.21 -4.60
C VAL A 104 -1.22 -2.23 -3.82
N VAL A 105 -2.33 -2.31 -4.54
CA VAL A 105 -3.66 -2.45 -3.93
C VAL A 105 -4.18 -3.83 -4.24
N LEU A 106 -4.45 -4.61 -3.19
CA LEU A 106 -5.08 -5.92 -3.30
C LEU A 106 -6.56 -5.79 -2.92
N VAL A 107 -7.41 -6.43 -3.69
CA VAL A 107 -8.86 -6.43 -3.51
C VAL A 107 -9.37 -7.85 -3.39
N GLY A 108 -10.43 -8.03 -2.61
CA GLY A 108 -11.09 -9.33 -2.45
C GLY A 108 -11.76 -9.83 -3.73
N PRO A 109 -12.17 -11.11 -3.76
CA PRO A 109 -12.72 -11.79 -4.95
C PRO A 109 -14.04 -11.20 -5.48
N GLY A 110 -14.72 -10.33 -4.74
CA GLY A 110 -15.92 -9.61 -5.19
C GLY A 110 -15.64 -8.46 -6.17
N ALA A 111 -14.36 -8.14 -6.42
CA ALA A 111 -13.95 -7.13 -7.39
C ALA A 111 -14.24 -7.60 -8.82
N ARG A 112 -14.92 -6.75 -9.62
CA ARG A 112 -15.09 -7.02 -11.06
C ARG A 112 -13.75 -6.90 -11.78
N PRO A 113 -13.51 -7.69 -12.85
CA PRO A 113 -12.26 -7.66 -13.61
C PRO A 113 -11.91 -6.26 -14.11
N TRP A 114 -10.62 -5.93 -14.08
CA TRP A 114 -10.10 -4.68 -14.65
C TRP A 114 -10.51 -4.56 -16.12
N GLN A 115 -11.25 -3.50 -16.45
CA GLN A 115 -11.65 -3.20 -17.83
C GLN A 115 -10.69 -2.23 -18.53
N ARG A 116 -9.47 -2.06 -17.99
CA ARG A 116 -8.53 -1.03 -18.43
C ARG A 116 -7.16 -1.61 -18.79
N SER A 117 -6.54 -1.06 -19.84
CA SER A 117 -5.13 -1.27 -20.16
C SER A 117 -4.19 -0.53 -19.20
N THR A 118 -2.97 -1.04 -19.08
CA THR A 118 -1.88 -0.42 -18.32
C THR A 118 -1.59 1.00 -18.82
N GLY A 119 -1.35 1.94 -17.91
CA GLY A 119 -0.96 3.31 -18.27
C GLY A 119 -1.27 4.34 -17.18
N LEU A 120 -1.21 5.62 -17.54
CA LEU A 120 -1.40 6.75 -16.63
C LEU A 120 -2.83 6.82 -16.07
N VAL A 121 -2.98 6.90 -14.75
CA VAL A 121 -4.26 7.06 -14.06
C VAL A 121 -4.45 8.51 -13.61
N ARG A 122 -5.71 8.96 -13.50
CA ARG A 122 -6.04 10.26 -12.90
C ARG A 122 -6.39 10.10 -11.43
N VAL A 123 -6.07 11.10 -10.62
CA VAL A 123 -6.54 11.16 -9.22
C VAL A 123 -8.07 11.13 -9.22
N GLY A 124 -8.64 10.27 -8.37
CA GLY A 124 -10.09 10.07 -8.27
C GLY A 124 -10.68 9.09 -9.29
N GLU A 125 -9.93 8.70 -10.33
CA GLU A 125 -10.35 7.70 -11.31
C GLU A 125 -10.64 6.36 -10.61
N SER A 126 -11.81 5.79 -10.88
CA SER A 126 -12.16 4.46 -10.37
C SER A 126 -11.41 3.42 -11.20
N LEU A 127 -10.58 2.61 -10.53
CA LEU A 127 -9.84 1.52 -11.17
C LEU A 127 -10.60 0.20 -11.16
N VAL A 128 -11.52 0.03 -10.21
CA VAL A 128 -12.27 -1.21 -9.99
C VAL A 128 -13.66 -0.87 -9.44
N ARG A 129 -14.65 -1.71 -9.76
CA ARG A 129 -16.01 -1.64 -9.23
C ARG A 129 -16.34 -2.92 -8.49
N PHE A 130 -17.14 -2.77 -7.43
CA PHE A 130 -17.71 -3.87 -6.66
C PHE A 130 -19.20 -3.93 -6.99
N GLY A 131 -19.74 -5.15 -7.02
CA GLY A 131 -21.13 -5.41 -7.38
C GLY A 131 -22.10 -5.09 -6.27
#